data_AF-A0A7Z9QXM1-F1
#
_entry.id   AF-A0A7Z9QXM1-F1
#
_cell.length_a   1.000
_cell.length_b   1.000
_cell.length_c   1.000
_cell.angle_alpha   90.00
_cell.angle_beta   90.00
_cell.angle_gamma   90.00
#
_symmetry.space_group_name_H-M   'P 1'
#
loop_
_entity.id
_entity.type
_entity.pdbx_description
1 polymer ?
#
loop_
_entity_poly.entity_id
_entity_poly.type
_entity_poly.pdbx_seq_one_letter_code
_entity_poly.pdbx_strand_id
1 'polypeptide(L)'
;MSLQTLINRALDSPVDFTFIKRVVGKTISIRMVDHESSLKHRPSLADVFKGHDAVAILLHIIQGKSKIGHWTLLLKKKGKNPITFFDSLGLGLFRLYKLTHEEPKLLHALHGHKWQNSTVQLQRFGSHYRECGAMVSLRAKFHKLSNPAFVRLLRSYNKTSPDKTAIMLVLIHYLDDEDIDITAKKFKRLK
;
A
#
# COMPACT_ATOMS: atom_id res chain seq x y z
N MET A 1 -11.57 15.02 -22.13
CA MET A 1 -10.99 14.68 -20.82
C MET A 1 -9.51 14.39 -21.03
N SER A 2 -8.60 14.96 -20.22
CA SER A 2 -7.15 14.76 -20.42
C SER A 2 -6.59 13.69 -19.49
N LEU A 3 -5.44 13.10 -19.88
CA LEU A 3 -4.70 12.15 -19.04
C LEU A 3 -4.33 12.78 -17.68
N GLN A 4 -3.93 14.05 -17.67
CA GLN A 4 -3.59 14.75 -16.43
C GLN A 4 -4.81 14.88 -15.50
N THR A 5 -6.01 15.10 -16.04
CA THR A 5 -7.24 15.12 -15.26
C THR A 5 -7.52 13.76 -14.63
N LEU A 6 -7.38 12.67 -15.39
CA LEU A 6 -7.60 11.30 -14.89
C LEU A 6 -6.61 10.94 -13.78
N ILE A 7 -5.32 11.24 -13.95
CA ILE A 7 -4.28 11.02 -12.93
C ILE A 7 -4.61 11.80 -11.65
N ASN A 8 -5.00 13.07 -11.76
CA ASN A 8 -5.33 13.87 -10.59
C ASN A 8 -6.58 13.35 -9.86
N ARG A 9 -7.59 12.86 -10.59
CA ARG A 9 -8.78 12.26 -9.99
C ARG A 9 -8.46 10.92 -9.30
N ALA A 10 -7.62 10.10 -9.92
CA ALA A 10 -7.18 8.83 -9.34
C ALA A 10 -6.32 9.03 -8.08
N LEU A 11 -5.45 10.07 -8.03
CA LEU A 11 -4.74 10.45 -6.81
C LEU A 11 -5.70 10.78 -5.65
N ASP A 12 -6.87 11.34 -5.95
CA ASP A 12 -7.92 11.70 -4.99
C ASP A 12 -8.94 10.57 -4.76
N SER A 13 -8.70 9.37 -5.27
CA SER A 13 -9.64 8.24 -5.20
C SER A 13 -9.06 7.10 -4.37
N PRO A 14 -9.66 6.75 -3.21
CA PRO A 14 -9.19 5.64 -2.40
C PRO A 14 -9.48 4.33 -3.14
N VAL A 15 -8.73 3.28 -2.84
CA VAL A 15 -8.98 1.97 -3.42
C VAL A 15 -9.08 0.92 -2.33
N ASP A 16 -9.91 -0.08 -2.59
CA ASP A 16 -10.13 -1.21 -1.71
C ASP A 16 -9.16 -2.37 -2.03
N PHE A 17 -9.35 -3.49 -1.35
CA PHE A 17 -8.54 -4.68 -1.63
C PHE A 17 -8.87 -5.33 -2.99
N THR A 18 -10.09 -5.19 -3.49
CA THR A 18 -10.50 -5.73 -4.80
C THR A 18 -9.67 -5.10 -5.91
N PHE A 19 -9.52 -3.77 -5.88
CA PHE A 19 -8.60 -3.04 -6.76
C PHE A 19 -7.16 -3.55 -6.64
N ILE A 20 -6.63 -3.65 -5.42
CA ILE A 20 -5.25 -4.11 -5.18
C ILE A 20 -5.04 -5.50 -5.80
N LYS A 21 -5.98 -6.42 -5.55
CA LYS A 21 -5.93 -7.80 -6.06
C LYS A 21 -6.01 -7.84 -7.59
N ARG A 22 -6.86 -7.00 -8.20
CA ARG A 22 -6.99 -6.87 -9.66
C ARG A 22 -5.69 -6.38 -10.32
N VAL A 23 -5.04 -5.36 -9.76
CA VAL A 23 -3.75 -4.87 -10.26
C VAL A 23 -2.67 -5.96 -10.13
N VAL A 24 -2.57 -6.62 -8.97
CA VAL A 24 -1.57 -7.67 -8.70
C VAL A 24 -1.72 -8.85 -9.66
N GLY A 25 -2.97 -9.22 -9.98
CA GLY A 25 -3.30 -10.32 -10.88
C GLY A 25 -2.74 -11.65 -10.39
N LYS A 26 -2.21 -12.46 -11.30
CA LYS A 26 -1.66 -13.81 -10.99
C LYS A 26 -0.18 -13.79 -10.61
N THR A 27 0.43 -12.62 -10.41
CA THR A 27 1.88 -12.48 -10.25
C THR A 27 2.40 -13.06 -8.94
N ILE A 28 1.62 -12.89 -7.86
CA ILE A 28 1.94 -13.37 -6.51
C ILE A 28 0.63 -13.63 -5.75
N SER A 29 0.63 -14.62 -4.87
CA SER A 29 -0.49 -14.85 -3.95
C SER A 29 -0.56 -13.72 -2.91
N ILE A 30 -1.71 -13.05 -2.83
CA ILE A 30 -1.92 -11.93 -1.91
C ILE A 30 -3.22 -12.09 -1.13
N ARG A 31 -3.19 -11.73 0.16
CA ARG A 31 -4.38 -11.63 1.02
C ARG A 31 -4.49 -10.25 1.67
N MET A 32 -5.67 -9.95 2.17
CA MET A 32 -5.95 -8.77 2.99
C MET A 32 -5.92 -9.14 4.46
N VAL A 33 -5.44 -8.20 5.28
CA VAL A 33 -5.50 -8.22 6.73
C VAL A 33 -5.90 -6.82 7.20
N ASP A 34 -7.03 -6.71 7.88
CA ASP A 34 -7.32 -5.56 8.72
C ASP A 34 -6.55 -5.75 10.04
N HIS A 35 -5.64 -4.84 10.38
CA HIS A 35 -4.73 -5.06 11.50
C HIS A 35 -5.45 -5.17 12.84
N GLU A 36 -6.42 -4.29 13.09
CA GLU A 36 -7.15 -4.22 14.35
C GLU A 36 -7.97 -5.48 14.59
N SER A 37 -8.71 -5.93 13.57
CA SER A 37 -9.71 -7.00 13.71
C SER A 37 -9.25 -8.39 13.27
N SER A 38 -8.33 -8.50 12.30
CA SER A 38 -7.98 -9.80 11.70
C SER A 38 -6.82 -10.52 12.37
N LEU A 39 -6.07 -9.85 13.25
CA LEU A 39 -4.90 -10.41 13.94
C LEU A 39 -5.15 -10.49 15.46
N LYS A 40 -4.80 -11.63 16.06
CA LYS A 40 -4.68 -11.78 17.52
C LYS A 40 -3.54 -10.90 18.06
N HIS A 41 -3.56 -10.64 19.37
CA HIS A 41 -2.57 -9.83 20.12
C HIS A 41 -1.10 -10.16 19.73
N ARG A 42 -0.73 -11.45 19.77
CA ARG A 42 0.61 -11.92 19.41
C ARG A 42 0.56 -12.93 18.26
N PRO A 43 0.41 -12.48 17.02
CA PRO A 43 0.35 -13.38 15.87
C PRO A 43 1.75 -13.91 15.54
N SER A 44 1.83 -15.14 15.02
CA SER A 44 3.02 -15.63 14.34
C SER A 44 3.04 -15.14 12.88
N LEU A 45 4.18 -15.25 12.18
CA LEU A 45 4.20 -15.00 10.73
C LEU A 45 3.24 -15.92 9.96
N ALA A 46 3.05 -17.16 10.41
CA ALA A 46 2.10 -18.07 9.80
C ALA A 46 0.66 -17.54 9.90
N ASP A 47 0.29 -16.94 11.05
CA ASP A 47 -1.02 -16.30 11.24
C ASP A 47 -1.21 -15.07 10.33
N VAL A 48 -0.14 -14.29 10.12
CA VAL A 48 -0.16 -13.10 9.25
C VAL A 48 -0.27 -13.51 7.78
N PHE A 49 0.59 -14.41 7.30
CA PHE A 49 0.63 -14.81 5.89
C PHE A 49 -0.48 -15.79 5.50
N LYS A 50 -0.92 -16.70 6.38
CA LYS A 50 -1.86 -17.81 6.09
C LYS A 50 -1.62 -18.49 4.74
N GLY A 51 -0.36 -18.83 4.46
CA GLY A 51 0.03 -19.51 3.21
C GLY A 51 0.24 -18.60 2.00
N HIS A 52 -0.09 -17.31 2.07
CA HIS A 52 0.18 -16.35 1.00
C HIS A 52 1.61 -15.80 1.03
N ASP A 53 2.08 -15.30 -0.10
CA ASP A 53 3.41 -14.70 -0.25
C ASP A 53 3.43 -13.20 0.03
N ALA A 54 2.26 -12.55 -0.05
CA ALA A 54 2.07 -11.13 0.17
C ALA A 54 0.82 -10.88 1.04
N VAL A 55 0.87 -9.86 1.88
CA VAL A 55 -0.24 -9.43 2.72
C VAL A 55 -0.41 -7.92 2.56
N ALA A 56 -1.54 -7.49 1.99
CA ALA A 56 -1.98 -6.10 2.06
C ALA A 56 -2.61 -5.86 3.43
N ILE A 57 -2.04 -4.94 4.20
CA ILE A 57 -2.41 -4.69 5.59
C ILE A 57 -3.06 -3.32 5.66
N LEU A 58 -4.30 -3.26 6.16
CA LEU A 58 -4.99 -2.01 6.45
C LEU A 58 -4.71 -1.61 7.91
N LEU A 59 -4.11 -0.43 8.08
CA LEU A 59 -3.90 0.23 9.36
C LEU A 59 -4.79 1.48 9.44
N HIS A 60 -5.15 1.94 10.64
CA HIS A 60 -5.96 3.13 10.83
C HIS A 60 -5.14 4.27 11.47
N ILE A 61 -4.63 5.17 10.63
CA ILE A 61 -3.90 6.35 11.11
C ILE A 61 -4.89 7.33 11.73
N ILE A 62 -4.56 7.83 12.93
CA ILE A 62 -5.38 8.81 13.62
C ILE A 62 -5.04 10.21 13.10
N GLN A 63 -6.03 10.89 12.53
CA GLN A 63 -5.95 12.29 12.11
C GLN A 63 -7.07 13.09 12.78
N GLY A 64 -6.71 13.83 13.83
CA GLY A 64 -7.69 14.52 14.68
C GLY A 64 -8.61 13.50 15.38
N LYS A 65 -9.92 13.59 15.12
CA LYS A 65 -10.92 12.63 15.64
C LYS A 65 -11.23 11.48 14.68
N SER A 66 -10.64 11.47 13.49
CA SER A 66 -10.96 10.48 12.43
C SER A 66 -9.88 9.41 12.32
N LYS A 67 -10.31 8.19 12.04
CA LYS A 67 -9.45 7.07 11.64
C LYS A 67 -9.41 6.99 10.12
N ILE A 68 -8.22 7.08 9.54
CA ILE A 68 -8.01 7.03 8.09
C ILE A 68 -7.31 5.73 7.74
N GLY A 69 -7.91 4.94 6.86
CA GLY A 69 -7.32 3.71 6.34
C GLY A 69 -6.03 3.98 5.57
N HIS A 70 -4.98 3.25 5.92
CA HIS A 70 -3.68 3.29 5.26
C HIS A 70 -3.25 1.88 4.86
N TRP A 71 -3.13 1.65 3.55
CA TRP A 71 -2.63 0.39 3.02
C TRP A 71 -1.12 0.31 3.13
N THR A 72 -0.65 -0.79 3.73
CA THR A 72 0.76 -1.21 3.74
C THR A 72 0.88 -2.62 3.19
N LEU A 73 2.11 -3.09 2.99
CA LEU A 73 2.36 -4.41 2.42
C LEU A 73 3.44 -5.15 3.21
N LEU A 74 3.16 -6.40 3.56
CA LEU A 74 4.18 -7.33 4.03
C LEU A 74 4.46 -8.37 2.94
N LEU A 75 5.71 -8.46 2.52
CA LEU A 75 6.20 -9.46 1.58
C LEU A 75 6.99 -10.54 2.30
N LYS A 76 6.65 -11.79 2.04
CA LYS A 76 7.37 -12.95 2.56
C LYS A 76 8.80 -12.97 2.04
N LYS A 77 9.70 -13.56 2.82
CA LYS A 77 11.08 -13.82 2.41
C LYS A 77 11.09 -14.56 1.06
N LYS A 78 11.92 -14.11 0.11
CA LYS A 78 12.09 -14.77 -1.18
C LYS A 78 13.56 -14.86 -1.57
N GLY A 79 14.09 -16.08 -1.63
CA GLY A 79 15.51 -16.32 -1.87
C GLY A 79 16.38 -15.58 -0.85
N LYS A 80 17.25 -14.68 -1.35
CA LYS A 80 18.12 -13.85 -0.50
C LYS A 80 17.43 -12.60 0.07
N ASN A 81 16.25 -12.23 -0.43
CA ASN A 81 15.53 -11.05 0.06
C ASN A 81 14.82 -11.39 1.38
N PRO A 82 15.06 -10.62 2.47
CA PRO A 82 14.39 -10.82 3.74
C PRO A 82 12.89 -10.46 3.64
N ILE A 83 12.14 -10.74 4.70
CA ILE A 83 10.77 -10.24 4.83
C ILE A 83 10.80 -8.72 4.69
N THR A 84 9.90 -8.15 3.89
CA THR A 84 9.90 -6.72 3.61
C THR A 84 8.56 -6.12 4.02
N PHE A 85 8.61 -5.17 4.95
CA PHE A 85 7.50 -4.29 5.25
C PHE A 85 7.62 -3.05 4.36
N PHE A 86 6.55 -2.76 3.61
CA PHE A 86 6.46 -1.61 2.71
C PHE A 86 5.31 -0.69 3.12
N ASP A 87 5.64 0.58 3.19
CA ASP A 87 4.81 1.71 3.50
C ASP A 87 5.20 2.86 2.56
N SER A 88 4.25 3.34 1.76
CA SER A 88 4.46 4.40 0.77
C SER A 88 4.78 5.76 1.39
N LEU A 89 4.42 5.98 2.65
CA LEU A 89 4.78 7.20 3.40
C LEU A 89 6.26 7.20 3.84
N GLY A 90 6.93 6.04 3.79
CA GLY A 90 8.33 5.91 4.21
C GLY A 90 8.54 6.07 5.72
N LEU A 91 7.48 5.93 6.53
CA LEU A 91 7.55 6.04 7.98
C LEU A 91 8.10 4.75 8.60
N GLY A 92 7.73 3.61 8.00
CA GLY A 92 8.05 2.29 8.50
C GLY A 92 7.21 1.91 9.74
N LEU A 93 7.29 0.63 10.11
CA LEU A 93 6.35 0.02 11.04
C LEU A 93 6.36 0.68 12.44
N PHE A 94 7.53 1.04 12.95
CA PHE A 94 7.67 1.68 14.27
C PHE A 94 6.98 3.03 14.36
N ARG A 95 7.12 3.88 13.34
CA ARG A 95 6.49 5.21 13.32
C ARG A 95 5.00 5.10 13.05
N LEU A 96 4.57 4.15 12.21
CA LEU A 96 3.15 3.88 12.01
C LEU A 96 2.45 3.49 13.31
N TYR A 97 3.04 2.64 14.15
CA TYR A 97 2.44 2.33 15.46
C TYR A 97 2.33 3.54 16.39
N LYS A 98 3.29 4.48 16.31
CA LYS A 98 3.18 5.75 17.06
C LYS A 98 2.03 6.63 16.57
N LEU A 99 1.68 6.58 15.29
CA LEU A 99 0.61 7.39 14.69
C LEU A 99 -0.77 6.76 14.78
N THR A 100 -0.84 5.43 14.77
CA THR A 100 -2.10 4.66 14.80
C THR A 100 -2.53 4.37 16.24
N HIS A 101 -1.60 4.38 17.19
CA HIS A 101 -1.81 3.88 18.56
C HIS A 101 -2.30 2.43 18.61
N GLU A 102 -2.16 1.68 17.51
CA GLU A 102 -2.48 0.27 17.43
C GLU A 102 -1.41 -0.56 18.15
N GLU A 103 -1.80 -1.72 18.64
CA GLU A 103 -0.89 -2.66 19.27
C GLU A 103 0.21 -3.12 18.27
N PRO A 104 1.47 -3.28 18.69
CA PRO A 104 2.57 -3.69 17.81
C PRO A 104 2.53 -5.17 17.32
N LYS A 105 1.37 -5.70 16.93
CA LYS A 105 1.14 -7.11 16.54
C LYS A 105 2.11 -7.62 15.47
N LEU A 106 2.37 -6.81 14.44
CA LEU A 106 3.33 -7.20 13.38
C LEU A 106 4.77 -7.20 13.86
N LEU A 107 5.16 -6.32 14.80
CA LEU A 107 6.50 -6.36 15.39
C LEU A 107 6.67 -7.63 16.24
N HIS A 108 5.63 -8.05 16.94
CA HIS A 108 5.60 -9.35 17.61
C HIS A 108 5.79 -10.51 16.61
N ALA A 109 5.04 -10.52 15.51
CA ALA A 109 5.19 -11.55 14.49
C ALA A 109 6.59 -11.58 13.84
N LEU A 110 7.22 -10.41 13.69
CA LEU A 110 8.55 -10.27 13.07
C LEU A 110 9.71 -10.56 14.04
N HIS A 111 9.44 -10.71 15.34
CA HIS A 111 10.46 -10.96 16.34
C HIS A 111 11.26 -12.24 16.03
N GLY A 112 12.58 -12.18 16.13
CA GLY A 112 13.47 -13.31 15.80
C GLY A 112 13.65 -13.59 14.30
N HIS A 113 13.01 -12.82 13.42
CA HIS A 113 13.16 -12.96 11.97
C HIS A 113 13.97 -11.81 11.37
N LYS A 114 14.71 -12.09 10.29
CA LYS A 114 15.37 -11.04 9.49
C LYS A 114 14.34 -10.37 8.58
N TRP A 115 14.13 -9.08 8.77
CA TRP A 115 13.20 -8.26 7.99
C TRP A 115 13.74 -6.84 7.74
N GLN A 116 13.09 -6.10 6.84
CA GLN A 116 13.45 -4.72 6.51
C GLN A 116 12.22 -3.82 6.34
N ASN A 117 12.37 -2.54 6.67
CA ASN A 117 11.39 -1.48 6.40
C ASN A 117 11.70 -0.79 5.06
N SER A 118 10.65 -0.28 4.40
CA SER A 118 10.81 0.84 3.47
C SER A 118 11.03 2.15 4.24
N THR A 119 12.03 2.91 3.84
CA THR A 119 12.41 4.20 4.47
C THR A 119 12.30 5.39 3.52
N VAL A 120 11.90 5.14 2.27
CA VAL A 120 11.80 6.18 1.23
C VAL A 120 10.35 6.54 1.05
N GLN A 121 10.04 7.83 1.23
CA GLN A 121 8.73 8.38 0.93
C GLN A 121 8.50 8.38 -0.60
N LEU A 122 7.40 7.75 -1.01
CA LEU A 122 6.92 7.68 -2.39
C LEU A 122 5.55 8.31 -2.58
N GLN A 123 4.85 8.58 -1.48
CA GLN A 123 3.55 9.23 -1.42
C GLN A 123 3.64 10.52 -0.61
N ARG A 124 2.80 11.51 -0.93
CA ARG A 124 2.79 12.81 -0.24
C ARG A 124 2.28 12.69 1.20
N PHE A 125 2.72 13.61 2.08
CA PHE A 125 2.14 13.89 3.41
C PHE A 125 1.18 15.13 3.29
N GLY A 126 0.14 15.31 4.14
CA GLY A 126 -1.11 16.06 3.87
C GLY A 126 -2.46 15.50 4.41
N SER A 127 -3.55 15.83 3.74
CA SER A 127 -4.95 15.49 4.10
C SER A 127 -5.69 14.67 3.03
N HIS A 128 -4.99 14.29 1.95
CA HIS A 128 -5.56 13.74 0.73
C HIS A 128 -4.70 12.56 0.23
N TYR A 129 -4.74 11.46 0.99
CA TYR A 129 -3.89 10.28 0.81
C TYR A 129 -4.70 9.09 0.37
N ARG A 130 -4.69 8.78 -0.92
CA ARG A 130 -5.59 7.75 -1.44
C ARG A 130 -4.90 6.80 -2.40
N GLU A 131 -3.64 7.11 -2.73
CA GLU A 131 -2.77 6.33 -3.59
C GLU A 131 -2.00 5.21 -2.86
N CYS A 132 -2.13 5.07 -1.53
CA CYS A 132 -1.43 4.03 -0.76
C CYS A 132 -1.77 2.61 -1.26
N GLY A 133 -3.05 2.37 -1.60
CA GLY A 133 -3.47 1.10 -2.19
C GLY A 133 -2.88 0.86 -3.58
N ALA A 134 -2.81 1.89 -4.44
CA ALA A 134 -2.13 1.80 -5.73
C ALA A 134 -0.63 1.47 -5.56
N MET A 135 0.05 2.11 -4.61
CA MET A 135 1.45 1.82 -4.26
C MET A 135 1.65 0.38 -3.77
N VAL A 136 0.80 -0.08 -2.87
CA VAL A 136 0.81 -1.46 -2.34
C VAL A 136 0.62 -2.47 -3.47
N SER A 137 -0.33 -2.21 -4.37
CA SER A 137 -0.61 -3.09 -5.50
C SER A 137 0.58 -3.19 -6.47
N LEU A 138 1.25 -2.08 -6.78
CA LEU A 138 2.46 -2.07 -7.59
C LEU A 138 3.63 -2.74 -6.87
N ARG A 139 3.82 -2.48 -5.56
CA ARG A 139 4.88 -3.11 -4.79
C ARG A 139 4.75 -4.63 -4.78
N ALA A 140 3.52 -5.14 -4.67
CA ALA A 140 3.20 -6.55 -4.76
C ALA A 140 3.39 -7.09 -6.19
N LYS A 141 2.94 -6.37 -7.23
CA LYS A 141 3.17 -6.75 -8.64
C LYS A 141 4.67 -6.85 -8.97
N PHE A 142 5.47 -5.94 -8.44
CA PHE A 142 6.92 -5.93 -8.55
C PHE A 142 7.64 -6.58 -7.35
N HIS A 143 7.04 -7.60 -6.71
CA HIS A 143 7.59 -8.27 -5.52
C HIS A 143 9.02 -8.79 -5.70
N LYS A 144 9.45 -9.10 -6.93
CA LYS A 144 10.80 -9.57 -7.24
C LYS A 144 11.87 -8.48 -7.09
N LEU A 145 11.49 -7.21 -7.15
CA LEU A 145 12.43 -6.09 -6.98
C LEU A 145 12.80 -5.89 -5.51
N SER A 146 14.06 -5.56 -5.27
CA SER A 146 14.52 -5.01 -3.99
C SER A 146 13.89 -3.63 -3.76
N ASN A 147 13.85 -3.18 -2.51
CA ASN A 147 13.29 -1.86 -2.19
C ASN A 147 13.99 -0.72 -2.97
N PRO A 148 15.34 -0.66 -3.07
CA PRO A 148 16.00 0.36 -3.89
C PRO A 148 15.66 0.27 -5.38
N ALA A 149 15.53 -0.93 -5.93
CA ALA A 149 15.16 -1.12 -7.34
C ALA A 149 13.72 -0.65 -7.62
N PHE A 150 12.79 -0.96 -6.72
CA PHE A 150 11.41 -0.50 -6.81
C PHE A 150 11.29 1.03 -6.69
N VAL A 151 12.01 1.65 -5.75
CA VAL A 151 12.08 3.12 -5.62
C VAL A 151 12.64 3.75 -6.90
N ARG A 152 13.70 3.19 -7.46
CA ARG A 152 14.32 3.67 -8.71
C ARG A 152 13.34 3.58 -9.88
N LEU A 153 12.58 2.48 -9.99
CA LEU A 153 11.55 2.31 -11.01
C LEU A 153 10.53 3.46 -10.95
N LEU A 154 9.93 3.71 -9.78
CA LEU A 154 8.90 4.75 -9.65
C LEU A 154 9.42 6.18 -9.85
N ARG A 155 10.67 6.44 -9.47
CA ARG A 155 11.30 7.77 -9.64
C ARG A 155 11.92 7.97 -11.03
N SER A 156 12.01 6.93 -11.86
CA SER A 156 12.69 7.02 -13.16
C SER A 156 11.95 7.92 -14.16
N TYR A 157 10.62 7.84 -14.19
CA TYR A 157 9.79 8.66 -15.07
C TYR A 157 9.60 10.08 -14.54
N ASN A 158 9.26 10.20 -13.24
CA ASN A 158 9.11 11.48 -12.58
C ASN A 158 9.76 11.44 -11.18
N LYS A 159 10.89 12.14 -11.03
CA LYS A 159 11.66 12.15 -9.78
C LYS A 159 10.96 12.90 -8.65
N THR A 160 10.12 13.88 -8.96
CA THR A 160 9.50 14.78 -7.98
C THR A 160 8.06 14.37 -7.62
N SER A 161 7.42 13.53 -8.42
CA SER A 161 6.07 13.01 -8.18
C SER A 161 5.98 11.49 -8.43
N PRO A 162 6.63 10.66 -7.59
CA PRO A 162 6.55 9.20 -7.71
C PRO A 162 5.13 8.64 -7.51
N ASP A 163 4.27 9.35 -6.80
CA ASP A 163 2.83 9.13 -6.67
C ASP A 163 2.11 9.16 -8.02
N LYS A 164 2.37 10.19 -8.83
CA LYS A 164 1.82 10.28 -10.19
C LYS A 164 2.32 9.15 -11.08
N THR A 165 3.59 8.76 -10.96
CA THR A 165 4.11 7.60 -11.70
C THR A 165 3.35 6.33 -11.32
N ALA A 166 3.14 6.09 -10.02
CA ALA A 166 2.39 4.93 -9.55
C ALA A 166 0.96 4.90 -10.09
N ILE A 167 0.24 6.02 -10.00
CA ILE A 167 -1.12 6.13 -10.54
C ILE A 167 -1.13 5.89 -12.04
N MET A 168 -0.19 6.45 -12.79
CA MET A 168 -0.11 6.26 -14.24
C MET A 168 0.03 4.77 -14.61
N LEU A 169 0.82 4.01 -13.85
CA LEU A 169 1.04 2.57 -14.08
C LEU A 169 -0.21 1.70 -13.82
N VAL A 170 -1.15 2.19 -13.01
CA VAL A 170 -2.38 1.46 -12.67
C VAL A 170 -3.64 2.15 -13.17
N LEU A 171 -3.52 3.20 -14.00
CA LEU A 171 -4.63 4.07 -14.35
C LEU A 171 -5.79 3.31 -14.99
N ILE A 172 -5.50 2.35 -15.86
CA ILE A 172 -6.52 1.51 -16.50
C ILE A 172 -7.39 0.77 -15.47
N HIS A 173 -6.81 0.35 -14.35
CA HIS A 173 -7.56 -0.33 -13.30
C HIS A 173 -8.49 0.62 -12.52
N TYR A 174 -8.19 1.92 -12.50
CA TYR A 174 -9.11 2.93 -11.97
C TYR A 174 -10.27 3.21 -12.93
N LEU A 175 -10.06 3.04 -14.24
CA LEU A 175 -11.12 3.20 -15.23
C LEU A 175 -12.08 2.00 -15.24
N ASP A 176 -11.59 0.83 -14.83
CA ASP A 176 -12.37 -0.40 -14.66
C ASP A 176 -12.97 -0.54 -13.25
N ASP A 177 -12.84 0.48 -12.40
CA ASP A 177 -13.36 0.42 -11.04
C ASP A 177 -14.86 0.71 -11.02
N GLU A 178 -15.65 -0.25 -10.55
CA GLU A 178 -17.12 -0.17 -10.57
C GLU A 178 -17.66 0.77 -9.49
N ASP A 179 -16.89 0.99 -8.41
CA ASP A 179 -17.30 1.83 -7.29
C ASP A 179 -16.89 3.30 -7.50
N ILE A 180 -15.88 3.56 -8.34
CA ILE A 180 -15.34 4.90 -8.57
C ILE A 180 -15.20 5.21 -10.07
N ASP A 181 -16.19 5.92 -10.62
CA ASP A 181 -16.08 6.47 -11.97
C ASP A 181 -15.27 7.78 -11.99
N ILE A 182 -13.96 7.66 -12.19
CA ILE A 182 -13.07 8.83 -12.37
C ILE A 182 -13.30 9.58 -13.70
N THR A 183 -14.13 9.04 -14.61
CA THR A 183 -14.49 9.66 -15.89
C THR A 183 -15.77 10.50 -15.80
N ALA A 184 -16.52 10.41 -14.68
CA ALA A 184 -17.74 11.16 -14.48
C ALA A 184 -17.56 12.67 -14.71
N LYS A 185 -18.51 13.30 -15.41
CA LYS A 185 -18.50 14.77 -15.62
C LYS A 185 -18.51 15.52 -14.28
N LYS A 186 -19.31 15.05 -13.33
CA LYS A 186 -19.38 15.54 -11.95
C LYS A 186 -18.62 14.61 -11.01
N PHE A 187 -17.30 14.53 -11.18
CA PHE A 187 -16.45 13.77 -10.27
C PHE A 187 -16.50 14.38 -8.87
N LYS A 188 -17.07 13.62 -7.92
CA LYS A 188 -17.09 14.00 -6.51
C LYS A 188 -16.02 13.20 -5.80
N ARG A 189 -15.07 13.92 -5.20
CA ARG A 189 -14.11 13.31 -4.28
C ARG A 189 -14.88 12.62 -3.15
N LEU A 190 -14.59 11.35 -2.91
CA LEU A 190 -15.04 10.68 -1.70
C LEU A 190 -14.47 11.49 -0.52
N LYS A 191 -15.28 11.75 0.52
CA LYS A 191 -14.80 12.43 1.74
C LYS A 191 -14.17 11.40 2.65
#